data_AF-A0A9X1XKP4-F1
#
_entry.id   AF-A0A9X1XKP4-F1
#
_cell.length_a   1.000
_cell.length_b   1.000
_cell.length_c   1.000
_cell.angle_alpha   90.00
_cell.angle_beta   90.00
_cell.angle_gamma   90.00
#
_symmetry.space_group_name_H-M   'P 1'
#
loop_
_entity.id
_entity.type
_entity.pdbx_description
1 polymer ?
#
loop_
_entity_poly.entity_id
_entity_poly.type
_entity_poly.pdbx_seq_one_letter_code
_entity_poly.pdbx_strand_id
1 'polypeptide(L)'
;MDVYVVYLFVATATPLFLWHDHRKLALWQIPFIAIMWLYVALFLAGDLNPLAHLLFNIVFVANVVFAHVAAFKIYAIPFIRRERERRKIYRESK
;
A
#
# COMPACT_ATOMS: atom_id res chain seq x y z
N MET A 1 11.22 -11.33 14.41
CA MET A 1 9.99 -12.07 14.05
C MET A 1 8.74 -11.22 14.30
N ASP A 2 8.63 -10.50 15.43
CA ASP A 2 7.43 -9.70 15.76
C ASP A 2 7.13 -8.51 14.83
N VAL A 3 8.18 -7.79 14.40
CA VAL A 3 8.03 -6.63 13.51
C VAL A 3 7.36 -7.00 12.19
N TYR A 4 7.59 -8.22 11.68
CA TYR A 4 7.00 -8.70 10.43
C TYR A 4 5.50 -8.95 10.53
N VAL A 5 5.03 -9.50 11.65
CA VAL A 5 3.61 -9.74 11.89
C VAL A 5 2.86 -8.42 12.03
N VAL A 6 3.42 -7.48 12.81
CA VAL A 6 2.86 -6.12 12.92
C VAL A 6 2.76 -5.45 11.56
N TYR A 7 3.79 -5.61 10.72
CA TYR A 7 3.79 -5.03 9.39
C TYR A 7 2.82 -5.70 8.42
N LEU A 8 2.55 -7.00 8.57
CA LEU A 8 1.50 -7.67 7.81
C LEU A 8 0.14 -7.01 8.10
N PHE A 9 -0.16 -6.72 9.36
CA PHE A 9 -1.39 -6.00 9.73
C PHE A 9 -1.44 -4.61 9.10
N VAL A 10 -0.35 -3.85 9.13
CA VAL A 10 -0.26 -2.54 8.48
C VAL A 10 -0.44 -2.66 6.96
N ALA A 11 0.23 -3.63 6.32
CA ALA A 11 0.13 -3.87 4.89
C ALA A 11 -1.30 -4.25 4.48
N THR A 12 -2.02 -5.01 5.31
CA THR A 12 -3.42 -5.40 5.09
C THR A 12 -4.38 -4.21 5.23
N ALA A 13 -4.03 -3.19 6.01
CA ALA A 13 -4.82 -1.97 6.13
C ALA A 13 -4.67 -1.04 4.90
N THR A 14 -3.55 -1.09 4.18
CA THR A 14 -3.26 -0.21 3.03
C THR A 14 -4.31 -0.26 1.90
N PRO A 15 -4.73 -1.43 1.39
CA PRO A 15 -5.78 -1.51 0.38
C PRO A 15 -7.12 -1.00 0.88
N LEU A 16 -7.40 -1.13 2.18
CA LEU A 16 -8.64 -0.68 2.80
C LEU A 16 -8.77 0.85 2.67
N PHE A 17 -7.66 1.58 2.88
CA PHE A 17 -7.60 3.03 2.64
C PHE A 17 -7.66 3.39 1.15
N LEU A 18 -7.06 2.57 0.27
CA LEU A 18 -7.07 2.76 -1.18
C LEU A 18 -8.41 2.43 -1.86
N TRP A 19 -9.27 1.64 -1.20
CA TRP A 19 -10.50 1.12 -1.79
C TRP A 19 -11.53 2.21 -2.10
N HIS A 20 -11.54 3.30 -1.33
CA HIS A 20 -12.52 4.37 -1.49
C HIS A 20 -12.28 5.19 -2.77
N ASP A 21 -11.02 5.56 -3.05
CA ASP A 21 -10.68 6.43 -4.19
C ASP A 21 -10.22 5.65 -5.44
N HIS A 22 -9.47 4.56 -5.28
CA HIS A 22 -8.77 3.89 -6.38
C HIS A 22 -8.84 2.36 -6.30
N ARG A 23 -10.06 1.81 -6.40
CA ARG A 23 -10.34 0.35 -6.43
C ARG A 23 -9.40 -0.47 -7.31
N LYS A 24 -8.97 0.03 -8.48
CA LYS A 24 -8.06 -0.69 -9.38
C LYS A 24 -6.67 -0.92 -8.78
N LEU A 25 -6.15 0.05 -8.02
CA LEU A 25 -4.86 -0.06 -7.34
C LEU A 25 -4.97 -0.95 -6.10
N ALA A 26 -6.09 -0.86 -5.38
CA ALA A 26 -6.37 -1.74 -4.24
C ALA A 26 -6.42 -3.22 -4.67
N LEU A 27 -7.08 -3.53 -5.79
CA LEU A 27 -7.12 -4.89 -6.35
C LEU A 27 -5.74 -5.42 -6.74
N TRP A 28 -4.84 -4.56 -7.22
CA TRP A 28 -3.46 -4.94 -7.56
C TRP A 28 -2.59 -5.24 -6.34
N GLN A 29 -2.93 -4.72 -5.16
CA GLN A 29 -2.24 -5.03 -3.90
C GLN A 29 -2.68 -6.35 -3.27
N ILE A 30 -3.87 -6.86 -3.60
CA ILE A 30 -4.38 -8.15 -3.10
C ILE A 30 -3.41 -9.32 -3.33
N PRO A 31 -2.86 -9.56 -4.54
CA PRO A 31 -1.93 -10.66 -4.75
C PRO A 31 -0.63 -10.52 -3.92
N PHE A 32 -0.14 -9.29 -3.72
CA PHE A 32 1.03 -9.04 -2.87
C PHE A 32 0.75 -9.39 -1.41
N ILE A 33 -0.42 -9.01 -0.89
CA ILE A 33 -0.83 -9.31 0.48
C ILE A 33 -1.08 -10.81 0.64
N ALA A 34 -1.68 -11.48 -0.34
CA ALA A 34 -1.88 -12.92 -0.34
C ALA A 34 -0.55 -13.69 -0.27
N ILE A 35 0.46 -13.27 -1.05
CA ILE A 35 1.82 -13.84 -0.98
C ILE A 35 2.43 -13.62 0.40
N MET A 36 2.22 -12.45 1.01
CA MET A 36 2.72 -12.20 2.36
C MET A 36 2.05 -13.07 3.43
N TRP A 37 0.75 -13.29 3.32
CA TRP A 37 0.02 -14.20 4.21
C TRP A 37 0.46 -15.66 4.02
N LEU A 38 0.70 -16.09 2.79
CA LEU A 38 1.24 -17.43 2.49
C LEU A 38 2.60 -17.64 3.14
N TYR A 39 3.48 -16.63 3.09
CA TYR A 39 4.77 -16.68 3.76
C TYR A 39 4.64 -16.83 5.28
N VAL A 40 3.69 -16.13 5.91
CA VAL A 40 3.43 -16.27 7.35
C VAL A 40 2.87 -17.65 7.69
N ALA A 41 2.03 -18.23 6.82
CA ALA A 41 1.56 -19.60 6.99
C ALA A 41 2.72 -20.62 6.93
N LEU A 42 3.66 -20.47 5.99
CA LEU A 42 4.87 -21.28 5.91
C LEU A 42 5.81 -21.04 7.10
N PHE A 43 5.88 -19.81 7.60
CA PHE A 43 6.61 -19.45 8.82
C PHE A 43 6.09 -20.24 10.03
N LEU A 44 4.77 -20.23 10.23
CA LEU A 44 4.14 -20.94 11.35
C LEU A 44 4.27 -22.47 11.22
N ALA A 45 4.39 -22.98 10.00
CA ALA A 45 4.67 -24.39 9.75
C ALA A 45 6.13 -24.80 10.04
N GLY A 46 7.02 -23.84 10.35
CA GLY A 46 8.43 -24.09 10.68
C GLY A 46 9.34 -24.35 9.48
N ASP A 47 8.84 -24.15 8.26
CA ASP A 47 9.50 -24.57 7.01
C ASP A 47 10.13 -23.38 6.26
N LEU A 48 11.03 -22.65 6.95
CA LEU A 48 11.63 -21.45 6.39
C LEU A 48 13.15 -21.52 6.21
N ASN A 49 13.52 -21.50 4.94
CA ASN A 49 14.87 -21.33 4.46
C ASN A 49 15.29 -19.84 4.55
N PRO A 50 16.55 -19.51 4.90
CA PRO A 50 17.13 -18.16 4.81
C PRO A 50 16.81 -17.39 3.52
N LEU A 51 16.73 -18.09 2.38
CA LEU A 51 16.34 -17.47 1.09
C LEU A 51 14.92 -16.91 1.10
N ALA A 52 13.98 -17.59 1.76
CA ALA A 52 12.60 -17.15 1.85
C ALA A 52 12.48 -15.86 2.67
N HIS A 53 13.30 -15.69 3.72
CA HIS A 53 13.39 -14.43 4.48
C HIS A 53 13.87 -13.26 3.61
N LEU A 54 14.85 -13.49 2.73
CA LEU A 54 15.41 -12.45 1.88
C LEU A 54 14.42 -12.02 0.80
N LEU A 55 13.76 -12.98 0.14
CA LEU A 55 12.67 -12.70 -0.82
C LEU A 55 11.52 -11.94 -0.15
N PHE A 56 11.12 -12.35 1.05
CA PHE A 56 10.06 -11.66 1.78
C PHE A 56 10.44 -10.22 2.10
N ASN A 57 11.67 -9.95 2.54
CA ASN A 57 12.16 -8.59 2.77
C ASN A 57 12.08 -7.71 1.51
N ILE A 58 12.42 -8.25 0.33
CA ILE A 58 12.33 -7.51 -0.94
C ILE A 58 10.87 -7.17 -1.27
N VAL A 59 9.99 -8.17 -1.23
CA VAL A 59 8.54 -8.00 -1.47
C VAL A 59 7.95 -7.02 -0.46
N PHE A 60 8.45 -7.06 0.77
CA PHE A 60 8.06 -6.18 1.85
C PHE A 60 8.44 -4.72 1.62
N VAL A 61 9.71 -4.44 1.32
CA VAL A 61 10.17 -3.08 0.99
C VAL A 61 9.41 -2.54 -0.22
N ALA A 62 9.20 -3.37 -1.25
CA ALA A 62 8.41 -2.99 -2.41
C ALA A 62 6.98 -2.60 -2.04
N ASN A 63 6.31 -3.37 -1.17
CA ASN A 63 4.96 -3.08 -0.69
C ASN A 63 4.90 -1.75 0.10
N VAL A 64 5.86 -1.51 1.01
CA VAL A 64 5.94 -0.26 1.79
C VAL A 64 6.15 0.96 0.88
N VAL A 65 7.04 0.86 -0.11
CA VAL A 65 7.26 1.93 -1.09
C VAL A 65 5.98 2.18 -1.90
N PHE A 66 5.31 1.11 -2.34
CA PHE A 66 4.04 1.23 -3.06
C PHE A 66 2.96 1.90 -2.22
N ALA A 67 2.86 1.54 -0.94
CA ALA A 67 1.94 2.13 0.02
C ALA A 67 2.19 3.64 0.20
N HIS A 68 3.46 4.07 0.35
CA HIS A 68 3.81 5.48 0.46
C HIS A 68 3.54 6.26 -0.82
N VAL A 69 3.87 5.70 -1.99
CA VAL A 69 3.55 6.32 -3.28
C VAL A 69 2.04 6.47 -3.45
N ALA A 70 1.28 5.44 -3.09
CA ALA A 70 -0.17 5.46 -3.14
C ALA A 70 -0.77 6.50 -2.17
N ALA A 71 -0.29 6.56 -0.93
CA ALA A 71 -0.70 7.55 0.06
C ALA A 71 -0.35 8.98 -0.39
N PHE A 72 0.84 9.18 -0.94
CA PHE A 72 1.26 10.48 -1.49
C PHE A 72 0.38 10.88 -2.67
N LYS A 73 0.06 9.94 -3.56
CA LYS A 73 -0.84 10.17 -4.70
C LYS A 73 -2.26 10.51 -4.25
N ILE A 74 -2.78 9.85 -3.19
CA ILE A 74 -4.11 10.11 -2.65
C ILE A 74 -4.17 11.43 -1.90
N TYR A 75 -3.16 11.81 -1.11
CA TYR A 75 -3.24 13.05 -0.33
C TYR A 75 -2.80 14.28 -1.13
N ALA A 76 -1.72 14.19 -1.91
CA ALA A 76 -1.17 15.36 -2.60
C ALA A 76 -1.99 15.75 -3.84
N ILE A 77 -2.50 14.79 -4.62
CA ILE A 77 -3.19 15.10 -5.89
C ILE A 77 -4.54 15.80 -5.71
N PRO A 78 -5.49 15.32 -4.89
CA PRO A 78 -6.77 16.01 -4.72
C PRO A 78 -6.60 17.36 -4.01
N PHE A 79 -5.57 17.51 -3.17
CA PHE A 79 -5.23 18.81 -2.58
C PHE A 79 -4.84 19.81 -3.68
N ILE A 80 -3.95 19.43 -4.59
CA ILE A 80 -3.55 20.26 -5.73
C ILE A 80 -4.72 20.50 -6.71
N ARG A 81 -5.59 19.50 -6.90
CA ARG A 81 -6.74 19.61 -7.81
C ARG A 81 -7.81 20.58 -7.29
N ARG A 82 -8.11 20.53 -5.97
CA ARG A 82 -8.99 21.51 -5.30
C ARG A 82 -8.43 22.93 -5.41
N GLU A 83 -7.12 23.10 -5.24
CA GLU A 83 -6.46 24.40 -5.39
C GLU A 83 -6.63 24.98 -6.81
N ARG A 84 -6.54 24.12 -7.83
CA ARG A 84 -6.65 24.52 -9.24
C ARG A 84 -8.09 24.88 -9.64
N GLU A 85 -9.07 24.14 -9.16
CA GLU A 85 -10.50 24.43 -9.39
C GLU A 85 -10.90 25.74 -8.70
N ARG A 86 -10.40 25.99 -7.47
CA ARG A 86 -10.65 27.24 -6.75
C ARG A 86 -10.08 28.47 -7.48
N ARG A 87 -8.92 28.35 -8.12
CA ARG A 87 -8.33 29.42 -8.95
C ARG A 87 -9.07 29.68 -10.26
N LYS A 88 -9.73 28.68 -10.85
CA LYS A 88 -10.55 28.86 -12.06
C LYS A 88 -11.83 29.63 -11.75
N ILE A 89 -12.53 29.26 -10.69
CA ILE A 89 -13.77 29.93 -10.27
C ILE A 89 -13.52 31.42 -9.98
N TYR A 90 -12.39 31.76 -9.34
CA TYR A 90 -12.03 33.16 -9.05
C TYR A 90 -11.67 33.99 -10.30
N ARG A 91 -11.30 33.35 -11.42
CA ARG A 91 -11.02 34.03 -12.69
C ARG A 91 -12.28 34.25 -13.53
N GLU A 92 -13.30 33.42 -13.39
CA GLU A 92 -14.57 33.54 -14.12
C GLU A 92 -15.55 34.50 -13.44
N SER A 93 -15.38 34.80 -12.13
CA SER A 93 -16.22 35.75 -11.41
C SER A 93 -15.74 37.21 -11.49
N LYS A 94 -14.74 37.52 -12.32
CA LYS A 94 -14.12 38.84 -12.46
C LYS A 94 -14.19 39.28 -13.92
#